data_AF-A0A1V4ZM70-F1
#
_entry.id   AF-A0A1V4ZM70-F1
#
_cell.length_a   1.000
_cell.length_b   1.000
_cell.length_c   1.000
_cell.angle_alpha   90.00
_cell.angle_beta   90.00
_cell.angle_gamma   90.00
#
_symmetry.space_group_name_H-M   'P 1'
#
loop_
_entity.id
_entity.type
_entity.pdbx_description
1 polymer ?
#
loop_
_entity_poly.entity_id
_entity_poly.type
_entity_poly.pdbx_seq_one_letter_code
_entity_poly.pdbx_strand_id
1 'polypeptide(L)'
;MTDKNNADEQLYDVLVPPGVPQTIIVDITKKFKVKVVERKEKLSFANMEGDERNLLAFRGKLEVVQEVEKYMKDELRKFIEK
;
A
#
# COMPACT_ATOMS: atom_id res chain seq x y z
N MET A 1 -7.40 -19.34 22.76
CA MET A 1 -6.05 -18.77 22.55
C MET A 1 -5.17 -19.87 22.00
N THR A 2 -5.26 -20.06 20.69
CA THR A 2 -4.48 -20.96 19.83
C THR A 2 -4.69 -20.33 18.43
N ASP A 3 -3.69 -20.14 17.58
CA ASP A 3 -2.79 -21.18 17.09
C ASP A 3 -1.38 -20.69 16.74
N LYS A 4 -0.49 -21.66 16.88
CA LYS A 4 0.96 -21.73 16.66
C LYS A 4 1.32 -21.70 15.16
N ASN A 5 2.54 -21.24 14.88
CA ASN A 5 3.44 -21.67 13.79
C ASN A 5 3.12 -21.26 12.33
N ASN A 6 3.85 -20.26 11.84
CA ASN A 6 4.78 -20.49 10.73
C ASN A 6 5.81 -19.35 10.64
N ALA A 7 7.10 -19.69 10.75
CA ALA A 7 8.20 -18.82 10.33
C ALA A 7 8.32 -18.87 8.79
N ASP A 8 7.18 -18.76 8.11
CA ASP A 8 7.08 -18.54 6.67
C ASP A 8 7.02 -17.02 6.53
N GLU A 9 7.98 -16.42 5.83
CA GLU A 9 8.25 -14.98 5.78
C GLU A 9 6.95 -14.14 5.83
N GLN A 10 6.57 -13.65 7.02
CA GLN A 10 5.33 -12.91 7.21
C GLN A 10 5.36 -11.69 6.29
N LEU A 11 4.56 -11.75 5.22
CA LEU A 11 4.41 -10.66 4.28
C LEU A 11 3.33 -9.72 4.80
N TYR A 12 3.64 -8.43 4.73
CA TYR A 12 2.77 -7.35 5.13
C TYR A 12 2.31 -6.61 3.89
N ASP A 13 1.09 -6.11 3.95
CA ASP A 13 0.45 -5.35 2.91
C ASP A 13 0.28 -3.90 3.39
N VAL A 14 0.82 -2.92 2.65
CA VAL A 14 0.52 -1.49 2.86
C VAL A 14 -0.45 -1.03 1.79
N LEU A 15 -1.60 -0.54 2.22
CA LEU A 15 -2.62 0.03 1.34
C LEU A 15 -2.14 1.31 0.70
N VAL A 16 -2.37 1.42 -0.61
CA VAL A 16 -2.14 2.64 -1.38
C VAL A 16 -3.41 3.48 -1.32
N PRO A 17 -3.38 4.67 -0.68
CA PRO A 17 -4.56 5.50 -0.59
C PRO A 17 -5.02 5.97 -1.99
N PRO A 18 -6.31 6.28 -2.15
CA PRO A 18 -6.80 6.92 -3.37
C PRO A 18 -6.15 8.30 -3.52
N GLY A 19 -5.66 8.62 -4.72
CA GLY A 19 -4.98 9.89 -5.01
C GLY A 19 -3.45 9.81 -5.04
N VAL A 20 -2.85 8.65 -4.77
CA VAL A 20 -1.41 8.45 -5.00
C VAL A 20 -1.12 8.49 -6.51
N PRO A 21 -0.23 9.37 -6.98
CA PRO A 21 0.21 9.40 -8.37
C PRO A 21 0.78 8.05 -8.81
N GLN A 22 0.40 7.60 -10.01
CA GLN A 22 0.87 6.34 -10.58
C GLN A 22 2.41 6.30 -10.72
N THR A 23 3.04 7.45 -10.91
CA THR A 23 4.50 7.61 -10.94
C THR A 23 5.17 7.18 -9.63
N ILE A 24 4.58 7.53 -8.48
CA ILE A 24 5.10 7.14 -7.15
C ILE A 24 4.99 5.62 -6.99
N ILE A 25 3.88 5.03 -7.42
CA ILE A 25 3.65 3.58 -7.35
C ILE A 25 4.72 2.83 -8.15
N VAL A 26 4.99 3.28 -9.39
CA VAL A 26 6.04 2.70 -10.22
C VAL A 26 7.43 2.90 -9.61
N ASP A 27 7.73 4.08 -9.06
CA ASP A 27 9.01 4.35 -8.41
C ASP A 27 9.24 3.44 -7.20
N ILE A 28 8.20 3.23 -6.38
CA ILE A 28 8.23 2.30 -5.24
C ILE A 28 8.53 0.89 -5.71
N THR A 29 7.87 0.39 -6.77
CA THR A 29 8.12 -0.97 -7.27
C THR A 29 9.51 -1.16 -7.88
N LYS A 30 10.16 -0.08 -8.33
CA LYS A 30 11.52 -0.11 -8.86
C LYS A 30 12.57 -0.03 -7.76
N LYS A 31 12.34 0.81 -6.74
CA LYS A 31 13.27 1.03 -5.62
C LYS A 31 13.18 -0.06 -4.57
N PHE A 32 11.97 -0.54 -4.28
CA PHE A 32 11.70 -1.52 -3.26
C PHE A 32 11.26 -2.83 -3.90
N LYS A 33 11.75 -3.95 -3.37
CA LYS A 33 11.39 -5.30 -3.83
C LYS A 33 10.02 -5.71 -3.28
N VAL A 34 8.98 -4.95 -3.63
CA VAL A 34 7.58 -5.18 -3.22
C VAL A 34 6.72 -5.55 -4.42
N LYS A 35 5.67 -6.33 -4.18
CA LYS A 35 4.67 -6.66 -5.19
C LYS A 35 3.46 -5.74 -5.03
N VAL A 36 2.94 -5.22 -6.13
CA VAL A 36 1.65 -4.54 -6.11
C VAL A 36 0.56 -5.62 -6.21
N VAL A 37 -0.35 -5.63 -5.24
CA VAL A 37 -1.51 -6.51 -5.21
C VAL A 37 -2.78 -5.67 -5.21
N GLU A 38 -3.80 -6.11 -5.93
CA GLU A 38 -5.12 -5.45 -5.91
C GLU A 38 -5.95 -6.02 -4.76
N ARG A 39 -6.40 -5.14 -3.86
CA ARG A 39 -7.34 -5.48 -2.79
C ARG A 39 -8.69 -4.85 -3.11
N LYS A 40 -9.66 -5.72 -3.36
CA LYS A 40 -11.08 -5.36 -3.48
C LYS A 40 -11.67 -5.19 -2.09
N GLU A 41 -11.35 -4.09 -1.42
CA GLU A 41 -12.05 -3.72 -0.20
C GLU A 41 -13.18 -2.75 -0.55
N LYS A 42 -14.41 -3.13 -0.19
CA LYS A 42 -15.60 -2.27 -0.30
C LYS A 42 -15.47 -1.14 0.71
N LEU A 43 -14.74 -0.10 0.34
CA LEU A 43 -14.52 1.04 1.20
C LEU A 43 -15.64 2.06 0.99
N SER A 44 -16.56 2.07 1.96
CA SER A 44 -17.53 3.15 2.15
C SER A 44 -16.83 4.36 2.78
N PHE A 45 -15.85 4.97 2.09
CA PHE A 45 -15.35 6.27 2.53
C PHE A 45 -16.33 7.35 2.10
N ALA A 46 -16.76 8.13 3.09
CA ALA A 46 -17.75 9.19 3.02
C ALA A 46 -17.62 10.06 1.75
N ASN A 47 -18.76 10.28 1.08
CA ASN A 47 -19.04 11.12 -0.10
C ASN A 47 -19.16 10.44 -1.47
N MET A 48 -19.09 9.10 -1.59
CA MET A 48 -19.48 8.42 -2.83
C MET A 48 -20.35 7.20 -2.54
N GLU A 49 -21.65 7.31 -2.80
CA GLU A 49 -22.51 6.16 -3.02
C GLU A 49 -21.95 5.33 -4.20
N GLY A 50 -21.53 4.10 -3.93
CA GLY A 50 -21.51 3.04 -4.95
C GLY A 50 -20.23 2.83 -5.79
N ASP A 51 -19.12 3.52 -5.52
CA ASP A 51 -17.89 3.32 -6.30
C ASP A 51 -17.04 2.18 -5.70
N GLU A 52 -17.22 0.95 -6.21
CA GLU A 52 -16.35 -0.20 -5.92
C GLU A 52 -14.94 0.05 -6.47
N ARG A 53 -14.09 0.77 -5.72
CA ARG A 53 -12.72 1.02 -6.17
C ARG A 53 -11.79 -0.11 -5.79
N ASN A 54 -11.15 -0.71 -6.80
CA ASN A 54 -10.03 -1.62 -6.59
C ASN A 54 -8.86 -0.80 -6.01
N LEU A 55 -8.53 -1.01 -4.73
CA LEU A 55 -7.35 -0.40 -4.15
C LEU A 55 -6.12 -1.24 -4.45
N LEU A 56 -4.99 -0.56 -4.59
CA LEU A 56 -3.69 -1.20 -4.69
C LEU A 56 -3.10 -1.32 -3.28
N ALA A 57 -2.33 -2.36 -3.04
CA ALA A 57 -1.53 -2.52 -1.85
C ALA A 57 -0.13 -3.03 -2.23
N PHE A 58 0.89 -2.63 -1.47
CA PHE A 58 2.24 -3.14 -1.61
C PHE A 58 2.46 -4.29 -0.63
N ARG A 59 2.69 -5.49 -1.17
CA ARG A 59 3.02 -6.70 -0.42
C ARG A 59 4.53 -6.89 -0.35
N GLY A 60 5.08 -7.02 0.86
CA GLY A 60 6.51 -7.24 1.07
C GLY A 60 6.84 -7.63 2.52
N LYS A 61 8.13 -7.72 2.84
CA LYS A 61 8.59 -7.93 4.22
C LYS A 61 8.29 -6.71 5.07
N LEU A 62 8.10 -6.89 6.38
CA LEU A 62 7.76 -5.80 7.31
C LEU A 62 8.68 -4.58 7.16
N GLU A 63 10.00 -4.81 7.17
CA GLU A 63 11.01 -3.75 7.09
C GLU A 63 10.87 -2.95 5.79
N VAL A 64 10.78 -3.65 4.66
CA VAL A 64 10.61 -3.05 3.33
C VAL A 64 9.31 -2.28 3.24
N VAL A 65 8.22 -2.85 3.76
CA VAL A 65 6.88 -2.27 3.73
C VAL A 65 6.79 -1.00 4.59
N GLN A 66 7.49 -0.96 5.73
CA GLN A 66 7.62 0.24 6.55
C GLN A 66 8.43 1.34 5.86
N GLU A 67 9.51 0.98 5.16
CA GLU A 67 10.26 1.94 4.34
C GLU A 67 9.41 2.48 3.19
N VAL A 68 8.65 1.61 2.52
CA VAL A 68 7.71 2.00 1.47
C VAL A 68 6.65 2.96 2.00
N GLU A 69 6.06 2.71 3.17
CA GLU A 69 5.07 3.61 3.77
C GLU A 69 5.67 5.00 4.02
N LYS A 70 6.86 5.06 4.63
CA LYS A 70 7.56 6.33 4.87
C LYS A 70 7.87 7.06 3.56
N TYR A 71 8.43 6.35 2.59
CA TYR A 71 8.78 6.91 1.30
C TYR A 71 7.55 7.44 0.56
N MET A 72 6.46 6.65 0.54
CA MET A 72 5.21 7.04 -0.07
C MET A 72 4.65 8.30 0.59
N LYS A 73 4.66 8.37 1.93
CA LYS A 73 4.19 9.56 2.66
C LYS A 73 5.04 10.80 2.37
N ASP A 74 6.36 10.66 2.28
CA ASP A 74 7.28 11.76 1.98
C ASP A 74 7.08 12.28 0.55
N GLU A 75 6.99 11.39 -0.44
CA GLU A 75 6.73 11.75 -1.83
C GLU A 75 5.33 12.36 -2.02
N LEU A 76 4.30 11.82 -1.35
CA LEU A 76 2.97 12.42 -1.35
C LEU A 76 2.99 13.82 -0.76
N ARG A 77 3.73 14.03 0.33
CA ARG A 77 3.85 15.33 0.95
C ARG A 77 4.54 16.34 0.03
N LYS A 78 5.64 15.95 -0.62
CA LYS A 78 6.29 16.77 -1.67
C LYS A 78 5.36 17.07 -2.84
N PHE A 79 4.47 16.13 -3.19
CA PHE A 79 3.51 16.32 -4.25
C PHE A 79 2.41 17.32 -3.88
N ILE A 80 1.96 17.34 -2.62
CA ILE A 80 0.93 18.26 -2.12
C ILE A 80 1.50 19.66 -1.82
N GLU A 81 2.76 19.76 -1.38
CA GLU A 81 3.43 21.04 -1.08
C GLU A 81 3.94 21.79 -2.33
N LYS A 82 3.64 21.31 -3.54
CA LYS A 82 4.07 21.90 -4.82
C LYS A 82 2.93 22.60 -5.54
#